data_AF-A0A0C2FDM5-F1
#
_entry.id   AF-A0A0C2FDM5-F1
#
_cell.length_a   1.000
_cell.length_b   1.000
_cell.length_c   1.000
_cell.angle_alpha   90.00
_cell.angle_beta   90.00
_cell.angle_gamma   90.00
#
_symmetry.space_group_name_H-M   'P 1'
#
loop_
_entity.id
_entity.type
_entity.pdbx_description
1 polymer ?
#
loop_
_entity_poly.entity_id
_entity_poly.type
_entity_poly.pdbx_seq_one_letter_code
_entity_poly.pdbx_strand_id
1 'polypeptide(L)'
;MLLYILSYFLLYSYTTSYSDLTRSDLLVSQQRIREMPAHHQVKAQVLKSRVITTDDVVKRVDSSLTREEIIEDLKQCARLVQGVWVLNSNFLFYDLTVAHSNTPGKIDEHRAELWRAARDLALYLVDACQPVTRALLT
;
A
#
# COMPACT_ATOMS: atom_id res chain seq x y z
N MET A 1 -0.54 -8.40 17.18
CA MET A 1 -0.88 -9.45 16.20
C MET A 1 -1.12 -8.89 14.80
N LEU A 2 -1.90 -7.81 14.61
CA LEU A 2 -2.06 -7.12 13.31
C LEU A 2 -0.72 -6.72 12.65
N LEU A 3 0.19 -6.13 13.43
CA LEU A 3 1.53 -5.75 12.97
C LEU A 3 2.37 -6.93 12.46
N TYR A 4 2.10 -8.16 12.93
CA TYR A 4 2.85 -9.36 12.58
C TYR A 4 2.33 -10.02 11.29
N ILE A 5 1.01 -9.97 11.07
CA ILE A 5 0.38 -10.43 9.82
C ILE A 5 0.65 -9.41 8.70
N LEU A 6 0.54 -8.11 9.01
CA LEU A 6 0.93 -7.05 8.08
C LEU A 6 2.43 -7.07 7.81
N SER A 7 3.29 -7.34 8.79
CA SER A 7 4.73 -7.48 8.54
C SER A 7 5.05 -8.69 7.67
N TYR A 8 4.36 -9.82 7.83
CA TYR A 8 4.54 -10.99 6.95
C TYR A 8 4.09 -10.73 5.51
N PHE A 9 2.95 -10.05 5.30
CA PHE A 9 2.50 -9.67 3.95
C PHE A 9 3.37 -8.55 3.35
N LEU A 10 3.81 -7.58 4.15
CA LEU A 10 4.76 -6.55 3.72
C LEU A 10 6.14 -7.16 3.41
N LEU A 11 6.61 -8.16 4.16
CA LEU A 11 7.86 -8.89 3.85
C LEU A 11 7.73 -9.71 2.57
N TYR A 12 6.58 -10.34 2.31
CA TYR A 12 6.39 -11.11 1.08
C TYR A 12 6.24 -10.23 -0.16
N SER A 13 5.70 -9.00 -0.02
CA SER A 13 5.82 -7.96 -1.05
C SER A 13 7.27 -7.50 -1.29
N TYR A 14 8.19 -7.75 -0.36
CA TYR A 14 9.61 -7.44 -0.53
C TYR A 14 10.38 -8.53 -1.29
N THR A 15 9.86 -9.77 -1.38
CA THR A 15 10.64 -10.94 -1.84
C THR A 15 10.22 -11.53 -3.18
N THR A 16 9.39 -10.87 -3.99
CA THR A 16 9.07 -11.38 -5.33
C THR A 16 9.21 -10.28 -6.38
N SER A 17 10.33 -10.38 -7.13
CA SER A 17 10.72 -9.60 -8.30
C SER A 17 10.74 -8.08 -8.11
N TYR A 18 11.76 -7.66 -7.38
CA TYR A 18 12.49 -6.41 -7.51
C TYR A 18 12.90 -6.14 -8.97
N SER A 19 12.17 -5.29 -9.70
CA SER A 19 12.71 -4.50 -10.81
C SER A 19 11.64 -3.57 -11.40
N ASP A 20 11.97 -2.28 -11.39
CA ASP A 20 11.56 -1.23 -12.36
C ASP A 20 10.45 -0.22 -12.06
N LEU A 21 9.81 -0.26 -10.88
CA LEU A 21 9.03 0.89 -10.38
C LEU A 21 9.42 1.38 -8.98
N THR A 22 10.51 0.80 -8.49
CA THR A 22 11.35 1.29 -7.39
C THR A 22 12.66 1.91 -7.88
N ARG A 23 12.83 2.04 -9.20
CA ARG A 23 14.00 2.70 -9.80
C ARG A 23 13.85 4.22 -9.68
N SER A 24 14.36 4.73 -8.55
CA SER A 24 14.70 6.13 -8.24
C SER A 24 13.82 6.91 -7.23
N ASP A 25 12.57 6.50 -6.95
CA ASP A 25 11.68 7.27 -6.03
C ASP A 25 11.44 6.63 -4.65
N LEU A 26 12.23 5.60 -4.29
CA LEU A 26 12.10 4.82 -3.05
C LEU A 26 12.35 5.60 -1.75
N LEU A 27 12.63 6.90 -1.81
CA LEU A 27 12.53 7.81 -0.67
C LEU A 27 12.10 9.19 -1.18
N VAL A 28 10.83 9.38 -1.54
CA VAL A 28 10.28 10.75 -1.48
C VAL A 28 10.48 11.20 -0.03
N SER A 29 11.50 12.03 0.20
CA SER A 29 11.85 12.53 1.52
C SER A 29 10.64 13.24 2.09
N GLN A 30 10.51 13.28 3.42
CA GLN A 30 9.40 14.02 4.02
C GLN A 30 9.38 15.48 3.56
N GLN A 31 10.57 16.05 3.31
CA GLN A 31 10.74 17.37 2.75
C GLN A 31 10.14 17.48 1.34
N ARG A 32 10.45 16.55 0.43
CA ARG A 32 9.90 16.54 -0.92
C ARG A 32 8.37 16.42 -0.91
N ILE A 33 7.79 15.65 0.02
CA ILE A 33 6.31 15.58 0.16
C ILE A 33 5.73 16.94 0.58
N ARG A 34 6.38 17.67 1.50
CA ARG A 34 5.91 19.00 1.93
C ARG A 34 5.96 20.05 0.84
N GLU A 35 6.88 19.90 -0.11
CA GLU A 35 7.01 20.80 -1.27
C GLU A 35 5.97 20.48 -2.38
N MET A 36 5.28 19.35 -2.31
CA MET A 36 4.23 18.99 -3.26
C MET A 36 2.95 19.82 -3.02
N PRO A 37 2.11 20.01 -4.05
CA PRO A 37 0.77 20.55 -3.87
C PRO A 37 -0.01 19.75 -2.81
N ALA A 38 -0.79 20.44 -1.98
CA ALA A 38 -1.50 19.88 -0.83
C ALA A 38 -2.29 18.59 -1.18
N HIS A 39 -3.06 18.61 -2.26
CA HIS A 39 -3.86 17.48 -2.77
C HIS A 39 -3.03 16.23 -3.14
N HIS A 40 -1.72 16.35 -3.36
CA HIS A 40 -0.85 15.20 -3.61
C HIS A 40 -0.14 14.69 -2.35
N GLN A 41 -0.08 15.48 -1.28
CA GLN A 41 0.69 15.13 -0.09
C GLN A 41 0.10 13.91 0.62
N VAL A 42 -1.23 13.83 0.73
CA VAL A 42 -1.93 12.71 1.38
C VAL A 42 -1.57 11.39 0.68
N LYS A 43 -1.77 11.31 -0.64
CA LYS A 43 -1.43 10.12 -1.43
C LYS A 43 0.05 9.75 -1.32
N ALA A 44 0.95 10.73 -1.35
CA ALA A 44 2.38 10.51 -1.18
C ALA A 44 2.73 9.92 0.20
N GLN A 45 2.08 10.40 1.27
CA GLN A 45 2.26 9.84 2.63
C GLN A 45 1.81 8.37 2.69
N VAL A 46 0.66 8.04 2.12
CA VAL A 46 0.14 6.66 2.10
C VAL A 46 1.03 5.75 1.25
N LEU A 47 1.46 6.20 0.08
CA LEU A 47 2.37 5.44 -0.79
C LEU A 47 3.70 5.16 -0.07
N LYS A 48 4.22 6.13 0.66
CA LYS A 48 5.45 5.98 1.45
C LYS A 48 5.28 5.03 2.63
N SER A 49 4.27 5.24 3.46
CA SER A 49 4.10 4.48 4.71
C SER A 49 3.42 3.13 4.53
N ARG A 50 2.67 2.93 3.42
CA ARG A 50 1.81 1.76 3.11
C ARG A 50 0.63 1.56 4.07
N VAL A 51 0.83 1.87 5.35
CA VAL A 51 -0.16 1.87 6.43
C VAL A 51 0.03 3.15 7.25
N ILE A 52 -1.04 3.91 7.52
CA ILE A 52 -0.96 5.18 8.25
C ILE A 52 -2.28 5.52 8.96
N THR A 53 -2.21 6.26 10.07
CA THR A 53 -3.41 6.79 10.74
C THR A 53 -3.80 8.16 10.18
N THR A 54 -5.06 8.56 10.31
CA THR A 54 -5.48 9.93 9.94
C THR A 54 -4.67 10.98 10.70
N ASP A 55 -4.42 10.78 11.99
CA ASP A 55 -3.67 11.73 12.82
C ASP A 55 -2.19 11.85 12.38
N ASP A 56 -1.58 10.76 11.93
CA ASP A 56 -0.23 10.80 11.37
C ASP A 56 -0.17 11.54 10.04
N VAL A 57 -1.19 11.41 9.19
CA VAL A 57 -1.29 12.17 7.94
C VAL A 57 -1.42 13.66 8.25
N VAL A 58 -2.36 14.04 9.12
CA VAL A 58 -2.61 15.43 9.52
C VAL A 58 -1.34 16.13 10.03
N LYS A 59 -0.48 15.42 10.78
CA LYS A 59 0.80 15.97 11.29
C LYS A 59 1.87 16.15 10.19
N ARG A 60 1.69 15.54 9.03
CA ARG A 60 2.72 15.40 7.99
C ARG A 60 2.40 16.15 6.70
N VAL A 61 1.13 16.53 6.49
CA VAL A 61 0.67 17.31 5.34
C VAL A 61 0.51 18.79 5.68
N ASP A 62 0.22 19.59 4.65
CA ASP A 62 -0.06 21.01 4.77
C ASP A 62 -1.26 21.29 5.69
N SER A 63 -1.13 22.29 6.57
CA SER A 63 -2.16 22.66 7.55
C SER A 63 -3.39 23.33 6.93
N SER A 64 -3.35 23.72 5.66
CA SER A 64 -4.50 24.24 4.93
C SER A 64 -5.54 23.17 4.62
N LEU A 65 -5.18 21.88 4.62
CA LEU A 65 -6.11 20.79 4.41
C LEU A 65 -6.95 20.53 5.65
N THR A 66 -8.26 20.48 5.45
CA THR A 66 -9.21 20.03 6.48
C THR A 66 -9.12 18.52 6.68
N ARG A 67 -9.60 18.04 7.83
CA ARG A 67 -9.62 16.60 8.13
C ARG A 67 -10.51 15.85 7.15
N GLU A 68 -11.59 16.48 6.72
CA GLU A 68 -12.57 15.96 5.75
C GLU A 68 -11.94 15.77 4.37
N GLU A 69 -11.20 16.76 3.88
CA GLU A 69 -10.43 16.66 2.62
C GLU A 69 -9.40 15.55 2.69
N ILE A 70 -8.65 15.46 3.79
CA ILE A 70 -7.67 14.38 4.00
C ILE A 70 -8.34 13.01 3.94
N ILE A 71 -9.50 12.84 4.59
CA ILE A 71 -10.24 11.57 4.57
C ILE A 71 -10.72 11.24 3.16
N GLU A 72 -11.17 12.23 2.39
CA GLU A 72 -11.62 12.00 1.01
C GLU A 72 -10.46 11.58 0.10
N ASP A 73 -9.31 12.25 0.21
CA ASP A 73 -8.08 11.86 -0.49
C ASP A 73 -7.59 10.47 -0.08
N LEU A 74 -7.73 10.11 1.20
CA LEU A 74 -7.39 8.79 1.70
C LEU A 74 -8.24 7.69 1.06
N LYS A 75 -9.56 7.88 0.92
CA LYS A 75 -10.45 6.90 0.29
C LYS A 75 -10.09 6.61 -1.17
N GLN A 76 -9.51 7.58 -1.88
CA GLN A 76 -9.11 7.39 -3.28
C GLN A 76 -7.91 6.42 -3.43
N CYS A 77 -7.07 6.29 -2.40
CA CYS A 77 -5.82 5.53 -2.49
C CYS A 77 -5.64 4.45 -1.43
N ALA A 78 -6.49 4.40 -0.41
CA ALA A 78 -6.42 3.48 0.72
C ALA A 78 -7.80 3.03 1.18
N ARG A 79 -7.82 1.94 1.94
CA ARG A 79 -8.98 1.42 2.65
C ARG A 79 -8.75 1.55 4.15
N LEU A 80 -9.79 1.93 4.89
CA LEU A 80 -9.77 1.88 6.35
C LEU A 80 -9.99 0.44 6.82
N VAL A 81 -9.08 -0.08 7.64
CA VAL A 81 -9.14 -1.41 8.25
C VAL A 81 -8.85 -1.26 9.73
N GLN A 82 -9.81 -1.58 10.60
CA GLN A 82 -9.69 -1.44 12.06
C GLN A 82 -9.06 -0.11 12.54
N GLY A 83 -9.43 1.03 11.93
CA GLY A 83 -8.94 2.36 12.32
C GLY A 83 -7.59 2.78 11.74
N VAL A 84 -6.96 1.98 10.88
CA VAL A 84 -5.76 2.36 10.12
C VAL A 84 -6.04 2.36 8.61
N TRP A 85 -5.45 3.31 7.89
CA TRP A 85 -5.53 3.35 6.42
C TRP A 85 -4.46 2.46 5.82
N VAL A 86 -4.87 1.54 4.97
CA VAL A 86 -4.01 0.60 4.27
C VAL A 86 -4.08 0.89 2.78
N LEU A 87 -2.92 1.12 2.15
CA LEU A 87 -2.80 1.44 0.71
C LEU A 87 -3.55 0.41 -0.14
N ASN A 88 -4.22 0.83 -1.21
CA ASN A 88 -4.89 -0.08 -2.12
C ASN A 88 -3.88 -0.98 -2.86
N SER A 89 -4.23 -2.26 -3.06
CA SER A 89 -3.38 -3.27 -3.69
C SER A 89 -3.02 -2.94 -5.15
N ASN A 90 -3.85 -2.13 -5.81
CA ASN A 90 -3.60 -1.59 -7.15
C ASN A 90 -2.31 -0.77 -7.27
N PHE A 91 -1.79 -0.22 -6.16
CA PHE A 91 -0.55 0.55 -6.14
C PHE A 91 0.70 -0.27 -5.78
N LEU A 92 0.54 -1.58 -5.53
CA LEU A 92 1.64 -2.45 -5.08
C LEU A 92 2.11 -3.43 -6.16
N PHE A 93 1.19 -3.98 -6.96
CA PHE A 93 1.49 -5.10 -7.86
C PHE A 93 1.33 -4.74 -9.34
N TYR A 94 1.69 -3.53 -9.73
CA TYR A 94 1.50 -3.03 -11.08
C TYR A 94 2.63 -3.38 -12.05
N ASP A 95 3.77 -3.86 -11.53
CA ASP A 95 4.98 -4.17 -12.32
C ASP A 95 5.63 -5.46 -11.83
N LEU A 96 4.86 -6.55 -11.89
CA LEU A 96 5.43 -7.86 -11.70
C LEU A 96 6.05 -8.31 -13.03
N THR A 97 7.36 -8.21 -13.16
CA THR A 97 8.07 -8.73 -14.33
C THR A 97 7.84 -10.23 -14.50
N VAL A 98 7.46 -10.67 -15.70
CA VAL A 98 7.13 -12.09 -15.95
C VAL A 98 8.31 -12.99 -15.56
N ALA A 99 8.10 -13.94 -14.65
CA ALA A 99 9.16 -14.79 -14.10
C ALA A 99 9.90 -15.66 -15.14
N HIS A 100 9.33 -15.82 -16.34
CA HIS A 100 9.85 -16.67 -17.40
C HIS A 100 10.02 -15.93 -18.75
N SER A 101 9.91 -14.59 -18.77
CA SER A 101 10.07 -13.80 -19.99
C SER A 101 11.46 -13.19 -20.06
N ASN A 102 12.15 -13.45 -21.18
CA ASN A 102 13.40 -12.76 -21.51
C ASN A 102 13.14 -11.42 -22.24
N THR A 103 11.87 -11.03 -22.46
CA THR A 103 11.51 -9.75 -23.08
C THR A 103 11.34 -8.67 -22.01
N PRO A 104 12.16 -7.60 -22.03
CA PRO A 104 11.98 -6.45 -21.15
C PRO A 104 10.59 -5.82 -21.31
N GLY A 105 9.96 -5.42 -20.21
CA GLY A 105 8.66 -4.74 -20.21
C GLY A 105 7.42 -5.64 -20.29
N LYS A 106 7.57 -6.97 -20.30
CA LYS A 106 6.41 -7.87 -20.16
C LYS A 106 6.00 -7.98 -18.68
N ILE A 107 4.74 -7.61 -18.41
CA ILE A 107 4.11 -7.64 -17.08
C ILE A 107 3.28 -8.91 -16.93
N ASP A 108 3.37 -9.56 -15.78
CA ASP A 108 2.56 -10.71 -15.38
C ASP A 108 1.28 -10.24 -14.68
N GLU A 109 0.30 -9.81 -15.49
CA GLU A 109 -0.97 -9.28 -15.00
C GLU A 109 -1.74 -10.31 -14.16
N HIS A 110 -1.68 -11.59 -14.55
CA HIS A 110 -2.38 -12.67 -13.85
C HIS A 110 -1.82 -12.88 -12.45
N ARG A 111 -0.50 -12.93 -12.31
CA ARG A 111 0.13 -13.03 -10.99
C ARG A 111 -0.12 -11.77 -10.17
N ALA A 112 -0.10 -10.59 -10.79
CA ALA A 112 -0.44 -9.34 -10.10
C ALA A 112 -1.87 -9.34 -9.54
N GLU A 113 -2.83 -9.84 -10.31
CA GLU A 113 -4.21 -10.04 -9.86
C GLU A 113 -4.30 -11.02 -8.69
N LEU A 114 -3.63 -12.17 -8.78
CA LEU A 114 -3.64 -13.19 -7.73
C LEU A 114 -3.10 -12.65 -6.41
N TRP A 115 -2.00 -11.88 -6.45
CA TRP A 115 -1.39 -11.28 -5.26
C TRP A 115 -2.26 -10.16 -4.67
N ARG A 116 -2.90 -9.35 -5.52
CA ARG A 116 -3.91 -8.36 -5.08
C ARG A 116 -5.06 -9.06 -4.35
N ALA A 117 -5.65 -10.09 -4.97
CA ALA A 117 -6.77 -10.83 -4.40
C ALA A 117 -6.42 -11.48 -3.06
N ALA A 118 -5.26 -12.15 -2.96
CA ALA A 118 -4.81 -12.78 -1.72
C ALA A 118 -4.61 -11.76 -0.59
N ARG A 119 -3.99 -10.61 -0.88
CA ARG A 119 -3.80 -9.52 0.06
C ARG A 119 -5.14 -8.94 0.53
N ASP A 120 -6.03 -8.65 -0.41
CA ASP A 120 -7.29 -8.00 -0.11
C ASP A 120 -8.21 -8.94 0.69
N LEU A 121 -8.19 -10.25 0.41
CA LEU A 121 -8.83 -11.27 1.25
C LEU A 121 -8.28 -11.26 2.67
N ALA A 122 -6.95 -11.22 2.84
CA ALA A 122 -6.34 -11.16 4.18
C ALA A 122 -6.76 -9.90 4.95
N LEU A 123 -6.85 -8.75 4.27
CA LEU A 123 -7.34 -7.51 4.89
C LEU A 123 -8.80 -7.63 5.30
N TYR A 124 -9.67 -8.27 4.51
CA TYR A 124 -11.06 -8.51 4.89
C TYR A 124 -11.18 -9.44 6.11
N LEU A 125 -10.36 -10.49 6.19
CA LEU A 125 -10.34 -11.38 7.35
C LEU A 125 -9.93 -10.63 8.62
N VAL A 126 -8.90 -9.78 8.52
CA VAL A 126 -8.46 -8.93 9.62
C VAL A 126 -9.59 -7.98 10.04
N ASP A 127 -10.21 -7.28 9.09
CA ASP A 127 -11.29 -6.33 9.38
C ASP A 127 -12.49 -7.00 10.06
N ALA A 128 -12.83 -8.22 9.62
CA ALA A 128 -13.87 -9.06 10.22
C ALA A 128 -13.47 -9.72 11.56
N CYS A 129 -12.33 -9.34 12.13
CA CYS A 129 -11.76 -9.91 13.37
C CYS A 129 -11.62 -11.45 13.31
N GLN A 130 -11.46 -12.01 12.11
CA GLN A 130 -11.30 -13.44 11.94
C GLN A 130 -9.85 -13.84 12.24
N PRO A 131 -9.63 -14.94 12.98
CA PRO A 131 -8.30 -15.44 13.22
C PRO A 131 -7.71 -15.98 11.91
N VAL A 132 -6.71 -15.30 11.36
CA VAL A 132 -5.92 -15.83 10.24
C VAL A 132 -4.98 -16.89 10.79
N THR A 133 -5.38 -18.15 10.68
CA THR A 133 -4.55 -19.30 11.06
C THR A 133 -4.04 -20.02 9.83
N ARG A 134 -2.93 -20.74 9.95
CA ARG A 134 -2.39 -21.56 8.86
C ARG A 134 -3.42 -22.55 8.31
N ALA A 135 -4.28 -23.11 9.17
CA ALA A 135 -5.33 -24.05 8.80
C ALA A 135 -6.42 -23.43 7.91
N LEU A 136 -6.60 -22.11 7.95
CA LEU A 136 -7.56 -21.39 7.10
C LEU A 136 -6.98 -21.06 5.71
N LEU A 137 -5.67 -21.24 5.53
CA LEU A 137 -4.92 -20.89 4.32
C LEU A 137 -4.39 -22.12 3.55
N THR A 138 -4.69 -23.33 4.02
CA THR A 138 -4.33 -24.63 3.40
C THR A 138 -5.56 -25.35 2.93
#